data_AF-A0A7J8ALL6-F1
#
_entry.id   AF-A0A7J8ALL6-F1
#
_cell.length_a   1.000
_cell.length_b   1.000
_cell.length_c   1.000
_cell.angle_alpha   90.00
_cell.angle_beta   90.00
_cell.angle_gamma   90.00
#
_symmetry.space_group_name_H-M   'P 1'
#
loop_
_entity.id
_entity.type
_entity.pdbx_description
1 polymer ?
#
loop_
_entity_poly.entity_id
_entity_poly.type
_entity_poly.pdbx_seq_one_letter_code
_entity_poly.pdbx_strand_id
1 'polypeptide(L)'
;MGYLEHVLVMEEISRASGAVGLSYGAHSNLCINQIVRNGNEAQKEKYLPKLISGEYVGALAMSEPNAGSDVVSMKLKAEKKGDHYVLNGNKFWITNGPDADVLVVYAKTDLAAVPASRGITAFIVEKVNGGGCRWEAFVSGQRCQREIPSPDGKHERSCVPCQGSPGWGEEQTERQGTSGRLRQV
;
A
#
# COMPACT_ATOMS: atom_id res chain seq x y z
N MET A 1 0.59 1.73 -24.00
CA MET A 1 0.88 0.28 -24.18
C MET A 1 -0.38 -0.49 -23.85
N GLY A 2 -0.63 -1.58 -24.59
CA GLY A 2 -1.54 -2.63 -24.17
C GLY A 2 -0.82 -3.65 -23.28
N TYR A 3 -1.49 -4.77 -23.03
CA TYR A 3 -0.94 -5.86 -22.23
C TYR A 3 0.16 -6.65 -22.95
N LEU A 4 0.13 -6.71 -24.30
CA LEU A 4 1.15 -7.43 -25.07
C LEU A 4 2.52 -6.77 -24.96
N GLU A 5 2.58 -5.44 -25.11
CA GLU A 5 3.82 -4.68 -24.98
C GLU A 5 4.36 -4.73 -23.55
N HIS A 6 3.47 -4.76 -22.54
CA HIS A 6 3.87 -4.96 -21.14
C HIS A 6 4.53 -6.32 -20.90
N VAL A 7 3.99 -7.40 -21.46
CA VAL A 7 4.59 -8.75 -21.38
C VAL A 7 5.95 -8.80 -22.06
N LEU A 8 6.09 -8.22 -23.26
CA LEU A 8 7.38 -8.17 -23.98
C LEU A 8 8.46 -7.41 -23.18
N VAL A 9 8.10 -6.26 -22.58
CA VAL A 9 9.00 -5.50 -21.70
C VAL A 9 9.37 -6.33 -20.46
N MET A 10 8.41 -7.01 -19.84
CA MET A 10 8.63 -7.86 -18.68
C MET A 10 9.58 -9.04 -19.01
N GLU A 11 9.43 -9.68 -20.17
CA GLU A 11 10.28 -10.77 -20.65
C GLU A 11 11.73 -10.31 -20.86
N GLU A 12 11.94 -9.22 -21.61
CA GLU A 12 13.27 -8.66 -21.90
C GLU A 12 14.01 -8.22 -20.63
N ILE A 13 13.32 -7.54 -19.70
CA ILE A 13 13.90 -7.16 -18.39
C ILE A 13 14.24 -8.42 -17.58
N SER A 14 13.34 -9.41 -17.54
CA SER A 14 13.54 -10.63 -16.74
C SER A 14 14.67 -11.50 -17.28
N ARG A 15 14.93 -11.50 -18.60
CA ARG A 15 16.08 -12.16 -19.22
C ARG A 15 17.42 -11.58 -18.74
N ALA A 16 17.46 -10.28 -18.45
CA ALA A 16 18.65 -9.63 -17.88
C ALA A 16 18.72 -9.80 -16.35
N SER A 17 17.61 -9.64 -15.64
CA SER A 17 17.51 -9.86 -14.20
C SER A 17 16.08 -10.11 -13.73
N GLY A 18 15.80 -11.32 -13.26
CA GLY A 18 14.50 -11.66 -12.67
C GLY A 18 14.12 -10.83 -11.43
N ALA A 19 15.10 -10.32 -10.68
CA ALA A 19 14.83 -9.45 -9.53
C ALA A 19 14.33 -8.06 -9.96
N VAL A 20 14.95 -7.48 -11.00
CA VAL A 20 14.49 -6.20 -11.59
C VAL A 20 13.15 -6.40 -12.30
N GLY A 21 12.97 -7.51 -13.01
CA GLY A 21 11.69 -7.90 -13.61
C GLY A 21 10.57 -7.97 -12.58
N LEU A 22 10.78 -8.67 -11.45
CA LEU A 22 9.80 -8.77 -10.37
C LEU A 22 9.44 -7.40 -9.77
N SER A 23 10.43 -6.53 -9.53
CA SER A 23 10.22 -5.17 -9.04
C SER A 23 9.40 -4.32 -10.02
N TYR A 24 9.75 -4.37 -11.31
CA TYR A 24 8.99 -3.70 -12.39
C TYR A 24 7.56 -4.24 -12.48
N GLY A 25 7.36 -5.55 -12.41
CA GLY A 25 6.04 -6.18 -12.43
C GLY A 25 5.16 -5.77 -11.25
N ALA A 26 5.74 -5.68 -10.05
CA ALA A 26 5.05 -5.18 -8.86
C ALA A 26 4.62 -3.71 -9.01
N HIS A 27 5.53 -2.86 -9.50
CA HIS A 27 5.24 -1.45 -9.76
C HIS A 27 4.15 -1.25 -10.83
N SER A 28 4.37 -1.81 -12.02
CA SER A 28 3.54 -1.55 -13.21
C SER A 28 2.22 -2.31 -13.23
N ASN A 29 2.20 -3.59 -12.83
CA ASN A 29 0.98 -4.40 -12.88
C ASN A 29 0.27 -4.51 -11.52
N LEU A 30 1.00 -4.60 -10.41
CA LEU A 30 0.35 -4.78 -9.10
C LEU A 30 -0.09 -3.44 -8.46
N CYS A 31 0.61 -2.33 -8.74
CA CYS A 31 0.22 -0.99 -8.27
C CYS A 31 -0.49 -0.16 -9.35
N ILE A 32 0.22 0.24 -10.42
CA ILE A 32 -0.33 1.16 -11.45
C ILE A 32 -1.63 0.63 -12.07
N ASN A 33 -1.66 -0.63 -12.52
CA ASN A 33 -2.86 -1.20 -13.16
C ASN A 33 -4.09 -1.21 -12.23
N GLN A 34 -3.92 -1.38 -10.92
CA GLN A 34 -5.03 -1.29 -9.96
C GLN A 34 -5.61 0.12 -9.92
N ILE A 35 -4.76 1.15 -9.89
CA ILE A 35 -5.18 2.56 -9.91
C ILE A 35 -5.85 2.91 -11.25
N VAL A 36 -5.28 2.45 -12.38
CA VAL A 36 -5.85 2.66 -13.72
C VAL A 36 -7.25 2.05 -13.85
N ARG A 37 -7.45 0.81 -13.36
CA ARG A 37 -8.71 0.08 -13.49
C ARG A 37 -9.77 0.51 -12.47
N ASN A 38 -9.38 0.66 -11.21
CA ASN A 38 -10.31 0.75 -10.08
C ASN A 38 -10.31 2.14 -9.41
N GLY A 39 -9.43 3.06 -9.81
CA GLY A 39 -9.40 4.43 -9.31
C GLY A 39 -10.49 5.32 -9.91
N ASN A 40 -10.84 6.38 -9.17
CA ASN A 40 -11.57 7.54 -9.70
C ASN A 40 -10.61 8.50 -10.43
N GLU A 41 -11.12 9.57 -11.04
CA GLU A 41 -10.31 10.52 -11.82
C GLU A 41 -9.29 11.26 -10.96
N ALA A 42 -9.70 11.83 -9.82
CA ALA A 42 -8.80 12.53 -8.90
C ALA A 42 -7.64 11.66 -8.37
N GLN A 43 -7.90 10.38 -8.08
CA GLN A 43 -6.86 9.40 -7.73
C GLN A 43 -5.90 9.16 -8.89
N LYS A 44 -6.41 9.03 -10.13
CA LYS A 44 -5.56 8.82 -11.31
C LYS A 44 -4.68 10.03 -11.57
N GLU A 45 -5.24 11.24 -11.51
CA GLU A 45 -4.51 12.50 -11.68
C GLU A 45 -3.46 12.72 -10.58
N LYS A 46 -3.77 12.37 -9.32
CA LYS A 46 -2.83 12.49 -8.19
C LYS A 46 -1.66 11.52 -8.28
N TYR A 47 -1.92 10.23 -8.58
CA TYR A 47 -0.91 9.17 -8.43
C TYR A 47 -0.21 8.76 -9.73
N LEU A 48 -0.93 8.68 -10.86
CA LEU A 48 -0.37 8.09 -12.08
C LEU A 48 0.79 8.88 -12.68
N PRO A 49 0.79 10.23 -12.74
CA PRO A 49 1.92 10.97 -13.31
C PRO A 49 3.25 10.65 -12.65
N LYS A 50 3.28 10.58 -11.30
CA LYS A 50 4.47 10.29 -10.51
C LYS A 50 4.92 8.83 -10.59
N LEU A 51 3.96 7.90 -10.59
CA LEU A 51 4.26 6.47 -10.74
C LEU A 51 4.76 6.14 -12.16
N ILE A 52 4.22 6.80 -13.19
CA ILE A 52 4.62 6.61 -14.59
C ILE A 52 5.98 7.26 -14.88
N SER A 53 6.29 8.42 -14.28
CA SER A 53 7.60 9.06 -14.41
C SER A 53 8.73 8.32 -13.68
N GLY A 54 8.38 7.45 -12.71
CA GLY A 54 9.33 6.80 -11.82
C GLY A 54 9.79 7.69 -10.65
N GLU A 55 9.16 8.85 -10.44
CA GLU A 55 9.38 9.67 -9.24
C GLU A 55 8.96 8.91 -7.98
N TYR A 56 7.85 8.16 -8.06
CA TYR A 56 7.34 7.31 -6.98
C TYR A 56 7.45 5.84 -7.36
N VAL A 57 7.76 4.98 -6.38
CA VAL A 57 7.74 3.52 -6.51
C VAL A 57 6.43 2.94 -5.96
N GLY A 58 5.79 2.07 -6.75
CA GLY A 58 4.56 1.39 -6.40
C GLY A 58 4.77 -0.01 -5.81
N ALA A 59 3.92 -0.40 -4.85
CA ALA A 59 3.81 -1.77 -4.34
C ALA A 59 2.34 -2.23 -4.12
N LEU A 60 2.15 -3.53 -3.91
CA LEU A 60 0.89 -4.16 -3.55
C LEU A 60 1.06 -4.92 -2.23
N ALA A 61 0.24 -4.59 -1.24
CA ALA A 61 0.25 -5.20 0.09
C ALA A 61 -1.00 -6.05 0.33
N MET A 62 -0.91 -7.33 -0.06
CA MET A 62 -2.01 -8.30 0.04
C MET A 62 -1.72 -9.39 1.07
N SER A 63 -0.61 -10.09 0.93
CA SER A 63 -0.21 -11.24 1.75
C SER A 63 0.11 -10.89 3.21
N GLU A 64 -0.15 -11.84 4.11
CA GLU A 64 0.08 -11.74 5.55
C GLU A 64 0.80 -13.00 6.06
N PRO A 65 1.43 -12.98 7.25
CA PRO A 65 2.10 -14.16 7.81
C PRO A 65 1.19 -15.39 7.95
N ASN A 66 -0.13 -15.18 8.06
CA ASN A 66 -1.15 -16.22 8.15
C ASN A 66 -2.05 -16.35 6.90
N ALA A 67 -1.78 -15.62 5.82
CA ALA A 67 -2.64 -15.58 4.62
C ALA A 67 -1.81 -15.33 3.36
N GLY A 68 -1.51 -16.41 2.63
CA GLY A 68 -0.81 -16.39 1.34
C GLY A 68 -1.75 -16.75 0.20
N SER A 69 -1.85 -18.04 -0.12
CA SER A 69 -2.74 -18.56 -1.18
C SER A 69 -4.22 -18.33 -0.88
N ASP A 70 -4.63 -18.49 0.38
CA ASP A 70 -5.95 -18.03 0.84
C ASP A 70 -5.85 -16.59 1.33
N VAL A 71 -5.98 -15.67 0.38
CA VAL A 71 -6.04 -14.22 0.64
C VAL A 71 -7.30 -13.84 1.44
N VAL A 72 -8.37 -14.64 1.37
CA VAL A 72 -9.67 -14.29 1.97
C VAL A 72 -9.67 -14.48 3.50
N SER A 73 -8.80 -15.33 4.05
CA SER A 73 -8.58 -15.44 5.50
C SER A 73 -7.65 -14.38 6.10
N MET A 74 -7.26 -13.35 5.34
CA MET A 74 -6.52 -12.20 5.87
C MET A 74 -7.19 -11.58 7.11
N LYS A 75 -6.36 -11.05 8.02
CA LYS A 75 -6.75 -10.52 9.33
C LYS A 75 -6.58 -9.01 9.45
N LEU A 76 -5.79 -8.34 8.60
CA LEU A 76 -5.67 -6.89 8.65
C LEU A 76 -7.05 -6.24 8.40
N LYS A 77 -7.47 -5.41 9.35
CA LYS A 77 -8.76 -4.71 9.33
C LYS A 77 -8.58 -3.26 8.91
N ALA A 78 -9.60 -2.69 8.29
CA ALA A 78 -9.73 -1.26 8.06
C ALA A 78 -11.04 -0.78 8.70
N GLU A 79 -10.93 -0.12 9.86
CA GLU A 79 -12.08 0.43 10.59
C GLU A 79 -12.35 1.87 10.16
N LYS A 80 -13.58 2.17 9.71
CA LYS A 80 -13.97 3.55 9.40
C LYS A 80 -14.11 4.36 10.69
N LYS A 81 -13.42 5.50 10.80
CA LYS A 81 -13.48 6.43 11.94
C LYS A 81 -13.85 7.81 11.40
N GLY A 82 -15.14 8.15 11.43
CA GLY A 82 -15.65 9.31 10.69
C GLY A 82 -15.60 9.05 9.19
N ASP A 83 -14.47 9.31 8.55
CA ASP A 83 -14.21 9.23 7.11
C ASP A 83 -12.99 8.43 6.70
N HIS A 84 -11.89 8.63 7.43
CA HIS A 84 -10.67 7.87 7.27
C HIS A 84 -10.90 6.44 7.76
N TYR A 85 -9.97 5.58 7.37
CA TYR A 85 -9.93 4.19 7.74
C TYR A 85 -8.64 3.94 8.51
N VAL A 86 -8.78 3.48 9.76
CA VAL A 86 -7.63 3.03 10.55
C VAL A 86 -7.34 1.59 10.15
N LEU A 87 -6.20 1.39 9.48
CA LEU A 87 -5.71 0.07 9.09
C LEU A 87 -4.89 -0.55 10.24
N ASN A 88 -5.26 -1.74 10.70
CA ASN A 88 -4.58 -2.43 11.78
C ASN A 88 -4.35 -3.91 11.45
N GLY A 89 -3.07 -4.32 11.44
CA GLY A 89 -2.63 -5.67 11.13
C GLY A 89 -1.22 -5.67 10.54
N ASN A 90 -0.79 -6.82 10.01
CA ASN A 90 0.55 -7.01 9.44
C ASN A 90 0.45 -7.49 7.99
N LYS A 91 1.29 -6.93 7.10
CA LYS A 91 1.52 -7.42 5.74
C LYS A 91 2.93 -8.00 5.62
N PHE A 92 3.14 -8.94 4.70
CA PHE A 92 4.36 -9.74 4.65
C PHE A 92 4.73 -10.14 3.20
N TRP A 93 6.02 -10.25 2.89
CA TRP A 93 6.56 -10.44 1.53
C TRP A 93 6.12 -9.37 0.51
N ILE A 94 6.18 -8.10 0.89
CA ILE A 94 5.80 -6.98 0.01
C ILE A 94 6.98 -6.59 -0.88
N THR A 95 6.89 -6.97 -2.17
CA THR A 95 7.84 -6.53 -3.20
C THR A 95 7.83 -5.00 -3.29
N ASN A 96 9.02 -4.39 -3.39
CA ASN A 96 9.26 -2.95 -3.28
C ASN A 96 8.88 -2.31 -1.92
N GLY A 97 8.43 -3.08 -0.92
CA GLY A 97 7.87 -2.56 0.33
C GLY A 97 8.72 -1.53 1.11
N PRO A 98 10.06 -1.69 1.23
CA PRO A 98 10.92 -0.68 1.87
C PRO A 98 11.00 0.65 1.11
N ASP A 99 10.99 0.57 -0.22
CA ASP A 99 11.28 1.69 -1.13
C ASP A 99 10.01 2.34 -1.69
N ALA A 100 8.85 1.70 -1.57
CA ALA A 100 7.59 2.17 -2.15
C ALA A 100 7.04 3.45 -1.49
N ASP A 101 6.70 4.43 -2.32
CA ASP A 101 6.01 5.66 -1.93
C ASP A 101 4.49 5.50 -1.94
N VAL A 102 3.97 4.59 -2.78
CA VAL A 102 2.53 4.31 -2.90
C VAL A 102 2.28 2.81 -2.82
N LEU A 103 1.41 2.40 -1.89
CA LEU A 103 1.04 1.01 -1.67
C LEU A 103 -0.46 0.83 -1.89
N VAL A 104 -0.84 -0.17 -2.68
CA VAL A 104 -2.22 -0.66 -2.72
C VAL A 104 -2.38 -1.71 -1.63
N VAL A 105 -3.10 -1.39 -0.54
CA VAL A 105 -3.24 -2.27 0.63
C VAL A 105 -4.63 -2.90 0.65
N TYR A 106 -4.69 -4.23 0.78
CA TYR A 106 -5.95 -4.97 0.92
C TYR A 106 -6.26 -5.22 2.40
N ALA A 107 -7.45 -4.85 2.84
CA ALA A 107 -7.88 -4.92 4.24
C ALA A 107 -9.36 -5.33 4.36
N LYS A 108 -9.74 -6.00 5.45
CA LYS A 108 -11.15 -6.29 5.74
C LYS A 108 -11.86 -5.08 6.31
N THR A 109 -12.90 -4.63 5.60
CA THR A 109 -13.83 -3.57 6.02
C THR A 109 -15.15 -4.11 6.54
N ASP A 110 -15.54 -5.33 6.16
CA ASP A 110 -16.73 -6.01 6.64
C ASP A 110 -16.40 -7.49 6.92
N LEU A 111 -16.63 -7.94 8.16
CA LEU A 111 -16.38 -9.31 8.60
C LEU A 111 -17.60 -10.22 8.42
N ALA A 112 -18.79 -9.65 8.21
CA ALA A 112 -20.06 -10.36 8.03
C ALA A 112 -20.44 -10.53 6.54
N ALA A 113 -19.70 -9.91 5.62
CA ALA A 113 -19.95 -9.99 4.19
C ALA A 113 -19.99 -11.43 3.66
N VAL A 114 -21.03 -11.74 2.86
CA VAL A 114 -21.16 -13.03 2.16
C VAL A 114 -21.16 -12.81 0.63
N PRO A 115 -20.27 -13.48 -0.13
CA PRO A 115 -19.10 -14.22 0.33
C PRO A 115 -18.04 -13.29 0.98
N ALA A 116 -17.18 -13.84 1.84
CA ALA A 116 -16.20 -13.10 2.63
C ALA A 116 -15.21 -12.26 1.81
N SER A 117 -15.00 -12.60 0.52
CA SER A 117 -14.21 -11.80 -0.42
C SER A 117 -14.80 -10.40 -0.68
N ARG A 118 -16.12 -10.22 -0.56
CA ARG A 118 -16.77 -8.90 -0.66
C ARG A 118 -16.58 -8.04 0.59
N GLY A 119 -16.06 -8.61 1.67
CA GLY A 119 -15.69 -7.90 2.90
C GLY A 119 -14.33 -7.20 2.83
N ILE A 120 -13.60 -7.35 1.72
CA ILE A 120 -12.25 -6.84 1.53
C ILE A 120 -12.30 -5.59 0.63
N THR A 121 -11.68 -4.51 1.10
CA THR A 121 -11.49 -3.27 0.33
C THR A 121 -10.00 -3.07 0.05
N ALA A 122 -9.70 -2.53 -1.13
CA ALA A 122 -8.36 -2.07 -1.49
C ALA A 122 -8.25 -0.55 -1.28
N PHE A 123 -7.15 -0.15 -0.67
CA PHE A 123 -6.84 1.22 -0.26
C PHE A 123 -5.56 1.69 -0.92
N ILE A 124 -5.47 2.97 -1.27
CA ILE A 124 -4.21 3.60 -1.67
C ILE A 124 -3.61 4.25 -0.42
N VAL A 125 -2.39 3.88 -0.06
CA VAL A 125 -1.66 4.39 1.10
C VAL A 125 -0.35 5.00 0.64
N GLU A 126 -0.06 6.21 1.12
CA GLU A 126 1.20 6.92 0.84
C GLU A 126 2.21 6.69 1.96
N LYS A 127 3.50 6.66 1.62
CA LYS A 127 4.60 6.67 2.59
C LYS A 127 4.85 8.10 3.06
N VAL A 128 4.78 8.33 4.36
CA VAL A 128 5.06 9.64 4.95
C VAL A 128 6.57 9.81 5.12
N ASN A 129 7.12 10.89 4.57
CA ASN A 129 8.55 11.20 4.66
C ASN A 129 8.96 11.48 6.11
N GLY A 130 9.65 10.52 6.75
CA GLY A 130 10.06 10.63 8.16
C GLY A 130 10.89 9.48 8.75
N GLY A 131 11.32 8.48 7.98
CA GLY A 131 12.31 7.49 8.43
C GLY A 131 11.81 6.31 9.27
N GLY A 132 10.50 6.11 9.42
CA GLY A 132 9.91 4.93 10.07
C GLY A 132 8.76 4.33 9.27
N CYS A 133 8.48 3.04 9.46
CA CYS A 133 7.33 2.34 8.88
C CYS A 133 6.02 2.74 9.57
N ARG A 134 5.65 4.02 9.44
CA ARG A 134 4.41 4.61 9.95
C ARG A 134 3.42 4.71 8.80
N TRP A 135 2.49 3.77 8.73
CA TRP A 135 1.44 3.75 7.70
C TRP A 135 0.32 4.70 8.12
N GLU A 136 0.35 5.92 7.59
CA GLU A 136 -0.69 6.93 7.81
C GLU A 136 -1.38 7.32 6.52
N ALA A 137 -2.70 7.28 6.54
CA ALA A 137 -3.54 8.04 5.66
C ALA A 137 -3.49 9.53 6.05
N PHE A 138 -3.48 10.45 5.08
CA PHE A 138 -3.10 11.85 5.34
C PHE A 138 -4.06 12.86 4.70
N VAL A 139 -4.68 13.68 5.55
CA VAL A 139 -5.11 15.05 5.23
C VAL A 139 -4.48 16.00 6.26
N SER A 140 -4.22 17.24 5.85
CA SER A 140 -3.16 18.12 6.35
C SER A 140 -3.30 18.71 7.77
N GLY A 141 -2.18 18.84 8.50
CA GLY A 141 -1.91 20.07 9.28
C GLY A 141 -1.10 20.03 10.60
N GLN A 142 0.26 20.02 10.52
CA GLN A 142 1.23 20.52 11.56
C GLN A 142 1.22 19.87 12.99
N ARG A 143 2.30 19.79 13.79
CA ARG A 143 3.79 19.74 13.65
C ARG A 143 4.40 19.39 15.05
N CYS A 144 5.69 18.98 15.13
CA CYS A 144 6.55 18.85 16.34
C CYS A 144 6.26 17.66 17.30
N GLN A 145 7.23 16.95 17.92
CA GLN A 145 8.72 16.88 17.84
C GLN A 145 9.12 15.36 17.75
N ARG A 146 10.36 14.84 17.89
CA ARG A 146 11.72 15.33 18.23
C ARG A 146 12.79 14.32 17.70
N GLU A 147 14.08 14.66 17.74
CA GLU A 147 15.19 13.76 17.41
C GLU A 147 15.69 12.94 18.62
N ILE A 148 16.25 11.75 18.36
CA ILE A 148 17.28 11.09 19.19
C ILE A 148 18.32 10.47 18.25
N PRO A 149 19.62 10.86 18.31
CA PRO A 149 20.68 10.22 17.54
C PRO A 149 21.16 8.92 18.23
N SER A 150 21.51 7.89 17.44
CA SER A 150 22.21 6.71 17.97
C SER A 150 23.74 6.92 17.94
N PRO A 151 24.51 6.44 18.94
CA PRO A 151 25.93 6.82 19.07
C PRO A 151 26.90 6.08 18.13
N ASP A 152 26.44 5.04 17.43
CA ASP A 152 27.30 3.89 17.11
C ASP A 152 27.83 3.85 15.67
N GLY A 153 27.30 4.69 14.76
CA GLY A 153 27.82 4.88 13.39
C GLY A 153 27.83 3.66 12.46
N LYS A 154 27.25 2.52 12.86
CA LYS A 154 27.28 1.26 12.08
C LYS A 154 25.96 0.99 11.39
N HIS A 155 26.00 0.84 10.06
CA HIS A 155 24.87 0.37 9.27
C HIS A 155 24.86 -1.16 9.22
N GLU A 156 23.94 -1.76 9.97
CA GLU A 156 23.64 -3.18 9.90
C GLU A 156 22.19 -3.36 9.46
N ARG A 157 21.96 -4.04 8.33
CA ARG A 157 20.62 -4.21 7.75
C ARG A 157 19.87 -5.34 8.47
N SER A 158 19.20 -5.01 9.57
CA SER A 158 18.26 -5.90 10.24
C SER A 158 16.83 -5.66 9.75
N CYS A 159 16.15 -6.72 9.31
CA CYS A 159 14.73 -6.67 8.98
C CYS A 159 13.91 -6.72 10.27
N VAL A 160 13.65 -5.57 10.89
CA VAL A 160 12.85 -5.47 12.12
C VAL A 160 11.35 -5.59 11.77
N PRO A 161 10.61 -6.58 12.31
CA PRO A 161 9.15 -6.62 12.20
C PRO A 161 8.53 -5.48 13.00
N CYS A 162 7.58 -4.75 12.42
CA CYS A 162 6.84 -3.72 13.15
C CYS A 162 5.96 -4.37 14.24
N GLN A 163 6.42 -4.33 15.49
CA GLN A 163 5.65 -4.77 16.66
C GLN A 163 5.41 -3.61 17.63
N GLY A 164 4.15 -3.45 18.07
CA GLY A 164 3.85 -2.92 19.41
C GLY A 164 3.16 -1.54 19.52
N SER A 165 1.84 -1.57 19.74
CA SER A 165 1.04 -0.65 20.60
C SER A 165 0.97 0.88 20.33
N PRO A 166 0.00 1.60 20.94
CA PRO A 166 -1.39 1.24 21.28
C PRO A 166 -2.41 2.08 20.46
N GLY A 167 -3.71 2.02 20.80
CA GLY A 167 -4.81 2.54 19.97
C GLY A 167 -4.93 4.08 19.84
N TRP A 168 -5.70 4.50 18.82
CA TRP A 168 -5.89 5.89 18.39
C TRP A 168 -7.36 6.21 18.09
N GLY A 169 -7.77 7.48 18.21
CA GLY A 169 -9.11 7.95 17.87
C GLY A 169 -9.16 9.44 17.51
N GLU A 170 -10.22 9.80 16.75
CA GLU A 170 -10.72 11.15 16.36
C GLU A 170 -9.79 12.04 15.48
N GLU A 171 -10.25 12.75 14.43
CA GLU A 171 -11.60 13.06 13.91
C GLU A 171 -11.58 13.56 12.42
N GLN A 172 -12.76 13.66 11.76
CA GLN A 172 -13.13 14.49 10.55
C GLN A 172 -12.65 14.16 9.11
N THR A 173 -13.40 14.38 7.99
CA THR A 173 -14.74 13.90 7.49
C THR A 173 -14.88 14.05 5.93
N GLU A 174 -15.09 12.97 5.13
CA GLU A 174 -15.55 12.97 3.71
C GLU A 174 -16.41 11.71 3.30
N ARG A 175 -17.03 11.75 2.10
CA ARG A 175 -18.27 11.05 1.70
C ARG A 175 -18.09 9.70 0.98
N GLN A 176 -19.09 8.82 1.14
CA GLN A 176 -19.09 7.44 0.64
C GLN A 176 -19.35 7.32 -0.88
N GLY A 177 -18.42 6.70 -1.59
CA GLY A 177 -18.66 6.05 -2.89
C GLY A 177 -19.05 4.56 -2.74
N THR A 178 -19.85 4.06 -3.68
CA THR A 178 -20.38 2.68 -3.72
C THR A 178 -19.35 1.64 -4.19
N SER A 179 -19.65 0.38 -3.86
CA SER A 179 -18.94 -0.88 -4.18
C SER A 179 -18.06 -0.85 -5.45
N GLY A 180 -16.77 -1.19 -5.29
CA GLY A 180 -15.88 -1.59 -6.39
C GLY A 180 -14.74 -0.62 -6.73
N ARG A 181 -14.81 0.65 -6.31
CA ARG A 181 -13.69 1.61 -6.45
C ARG A 181 -12.67 1.49 -5.33
N LEU A 182 -11.40 1.75 -5.66
CA LEU A 182 -10.34 1.99 -4.68
C LEU A 182 -10.76 3.12 -3.76
N ARG A 183 -10.70 2.90 -2.44
CA ARG A 183 -10.93 3.97 -1.46
C ARG A 183 -9.61 4.69 -1.23
N GLN A 184 -9.62 6.00 -1.40
CA GLN A 184 -8.59 6.84 -0.80
C GLN A 184 -8.89 6.93 0.69
N VAL A 185 -7.82 7.08 1.48
CA VAL A 185 -7.87 7.35 2.91
C VAL A 185 -7.12 8.65 3.15
#